data_AF-A8T4A1-F1
#
_entry.id   AF-A8T4A1-F1
#
_cell.length_a   1.000
_cell.length_b   1.000
_cell.length_c   1.000
_cell.angle_alpha   90.00
_cell.angle_beta   90.00
_cell.angle_gamma   90.00
#
_symmetry.space_group_name_H-M   'P 1'
#
loop_
_entity.id
_entity.type
_entity.pdbx_description
1 polymer ?
#
loop_
_entity_poly.entity_id
_entity_poly.type
_entity_poly.pdbx_seq_one_letter_code
_entity_poly.pdbx_strand_id
1 'polypeptide(L)'
;MEINKSSNYFIIKLKSDNLSKETFLGIIVLLLMNKSIFVKNSYVSEFIEGIFDFKVPYYATKSRTLMVAKICRIIIGLDDKKIILSHKKALSYLNEMLDSDVDRNIHNKKKSKNSLSNMNKWMGGILDKNG
;
A
#
# COMPACT_ATOMS: atom_id res chain seq x y z
N MET A 1 -1.38 -6.36 -11.01
CA MET A 1 -0.83 -7.71 -10.78
C MET A 1 0.47 -7.65 -9.98
N GLU A 2 1.37 -6.69 -10.25
CA GLU A 2 2.66 -6.54 -9.53
C GLU A 2 2.52 -6.14 -8.05
N ILE A 3 1.63 -5.20 -7.71
CA ILE A 3 1.43 -4.70 -6.33
C ILE A 3 1.06 -5.84 -5.36
N ASN A 4 0.18 -6.74 -5.80
CA ASN A 4 -0.28 -7.88 -4.99
C ASN A 4 0.88 -8.87 -4.72
N LYS A 5 1.71 -9.16 -5.73
CA LYS A 5 2.90 -10.01 -5.56
C LYS A 5 3.93 -9.38 -4.62
N SER A 6 4.18 -8.07 -4.76
CA SER A 6 5.13 -7.34 -3.89
C SER A 6 4.63 -7.25 -2.46
N SER A 7 3.36 -6.94 -2.23
CA SER A 7 2.78 -6.85 -0.87
C SER A 7 2.75 -8.21 -0.18
N ASN A 8 2.40 -9.27 -0.92
CA ASN A 8 2.40 -10.64 -0.38
C ASN A 8 3.80 -11.10 0.07
N TYR A 9 4.86 -10.71 -0.65
CA TYR A 9 6.23 -10.97 -0.21
C TYR A 9 6.52 -10.40 1.20
N PHE A 10 6.14 -9.14 1.45
CA PHE A 10 6.36 -8.52 2.76
C PHE A 10 5.48 -9.14 3.87
N ILE A 11 4.25 -9.54 3.55
CA ILE A 11 3.38 -10.24 4.49
C ILE A 11 4.00 -11.58 4.92
N ILE A 12 4.51 -12.36 3.96
CA ILE A 12 5.19 -13.63 4.27
C ILE A 12 6.41 -13.38 5.15
N LYS A 13 7.21 -12.34 4.85
CA LYS A 13 8.38 -11.99 5.66
C LYS A 13 8.01 -11.54 7.07
N LEU A 14 6.93 -10.78 7.22
CA LEU A 14 6.44 -10.36 8.53
C LEU A 14 5.85 -11.55 9.31
N LYS A 15 5.19 -12.53 8.68
CA LYS A 15 4.63 -13.69 9.40
C LYS A 15 5.67 -14.66 9.99
N SER A 16 6.96 -14.46 9.75
CA SER A 16 8.00 -15.33 10.29
C SER A 16 8.12 -15.20 11.81
N ASP A 17 8.12 -16.33 12.52
CA ASP A 17 8.07 -16.40 14.00
C ASP A 17 9.29 -15.80 14.73
N ASN A 18 10.42 -15.61 14.04
CA ASN A 18 11.66 -15.10 14.63
C ASN A 18 12.08 -13.74 14.03
N LEU A 19 11.25 -12.73 14.23
CA LEU A 19 11.56 -11.39 13.75
C LEU A 19 12.43 -10.61 14.75
N SER A 20 13.75 -10.67 14.57
CA SER A 20 14.66 -9.80 15.31
C SER A 20 14.42 -8.31 14.97
N LYS A 21 14.87 -7.40 15.83
CA LYS A 21 14.77 -5.94 15.57
C LYS A 21 15.46 -5.54 14.27
N GLU A 22 16.62 -6.14 13.98
CA GLU A 22 17.39 -5.92 12.75
C GLU A 22 16.62 -6.40 11.52
N THR A 23 15.96 -7.56 11.65
CA THR A 23 15.13 -8.12 10.60
C THR A 23 13.92 -7.24 10.32
N PHE A 24 13.24 -6.78 11.38
CA PHE A 24 12.11 -5.84 11.26
C PHE A 24 12.54 -4.53 10.61
N LEU A 25 13.66 -3.95 11.04
CA LEU A 25 14.24 -2.75 10.46
C LEU A 25 14.47 -2.91 8.95
N GLY A 26 15.13 -4.00 8.54
CA GLY A 26 15.40 -4.27 7.13
C GLY A 26 14.13 -4.41 6.30
N ILE A 27 13.13 -5.13 6.83
CA ILE A 27 11.82 -5.29 6.17
C ILE A 27 11.13 -3.95 5.99
N ILE A 28 11.05 -3.12 7.03
CA ILE A 28 10.41 -1.81 6.96
C ILE A 28 11.15 -0.89 5.97
N VAL A 29 12.49 -0.86 6.00
CA VAL A 29 13.27 -0.05 5.06
C VAL A 29 12.97 -0.44 3.60
N LEU A 30 13.00 -1.74 3.30
CA LEU A 30 12.72 -2.25 1.95
C LEU A 30 11.27 -1.97 1.53
N LEU A 31 10.33 -2.13 2.46
CA LEU A 31 8.91 -1.86 2.24
C LEU A 31 8.67 -0.38 1.90
N LEU A 32 9.18 0.54 2.72
CA LEU A 32 9.01 1.97 2.53
C LEU A 32 9.63 2.47 1.21
N MET A 33 10.76 1.89 0.81
CA MET A 33 11.44 2.22 -0.44
C MET A 33 10.72 1.68 -1.68
N ASN A 34 9.85 0.68 -1.54
CA ASN A 34 9.20 0.04 -2.66
C ASN A 34 8.10 0.91 -3.30
N LYS A 35 8.36 1.39 -4.52
CA LYS A 35 7.42 2.24 -5.29
C LYS A 35 6.20 1.48 -5.84
N SER A 36 6.29 0.16 -5.96
CA SER A 36 5.13 -0.65 -6.38
C SER A 36 4.07 -0.74 -5.28
N ILE A 37 4.48 -0.61 -4.01
CA ILE A 37 3.58 -0.61 -2.86
C ILE A 37 3.18 0.84 -2.54
N PHE A 38 4.16 1.70 -2.30
CA PHE A 38 3.92 3.11 -2.02
C PHE A 38 4.26 3.98 -3.23
N VAL A 39 3.24 4.23 -4.06
CA VAL A 39 3.37 5.08 -5.25
C VAL A 39 3.73 6.52 -4.88
N LYS A 40 3.14 7.06 -3.80
CA LYS A 40 3.35 8.44 -3.35
C LYS A 40 4.00 8.49 -1.98
N ASN A 41 4.75 9.55 -1.71
CA ASN A 41 5.34 9.78 -0.39
C ASN A 41 4.28 10.07 0.68
N SER A 42 3.09 10.55 0.31
CA SER A 42 1.96 10.70 1.24
C SER A 42 1.56 9.36 1.85
N TYR A 43 1.47 8.31 1.04
CA TYR A 43 1.14 6.96 1.52
C TYR A 43 2.23 6.37 2.42
N VAL A 44 3.50 6.67 2.15
CA VAL A 44 4.60 6.33 3.06
C VAL A 44 4.42 7.03 4.41
N SER A 45 4.08 8.33 4.39
CA SER A 45 3.85 9.10 5.60
C SER A 45 2.65 8.56 6.41
N GLU A 46 1.54 8.26 5.75
CA GLU A 46 0.33 7.68 6.37
C GLU A 46 0.63 6.30 6.99
N PHE A 47 1.37 5.45 6.28
CA PHE A 47 1.82 4.18 6.82
C PHE A 47 2.68 4.38 8.07
N ILE A 48 3.69 5.27 8.01
CA ILE A 48 4.57 5.55 9.15
C ILE A 48 3.77 6.00 10.37
N GLU A 49 2.80 6.90 10.19
CA GLU A 49 1.95 7.40 11.25
C GLU A 49 1.09 6.29 11.85
N GLY A 50 0.49 5.43 11.01
CA GLY A 50 -0.31 4.29 11.48
C GLY A 50 0.49 3.24 12.27
N ILE A 51 1.74 2.97 11.87
CA ILE A 51 2.56 1.94 12.51
C ILE A 51 3.22 2.47 13.78
N PHE A 52 3.89 3.62 13.69
CA PHE A 52 4.78 4.12 14.73
C PHE A 52 4.18 5.24 15.59
N ASP A 53 2.95 5.66 15.31
CA ASP A 53 2.32 6.83 15.94
C ASP A 53 3.20 8.08 15.83
N PHE A 54 3.90 8.18 14.70
CA PHE A 54 4.86 9.23 14.42
C PHE A 54 4.41 10.04 13.20
N LYS A 55 4.00 11.29 13.45
CA LYS A 55 3.67 12.22 12.39
C LYS A 55 4.93 12.73 11.71
N VAL A 56 5.13 12.34 10.46
CA VAL A 56 6.28 12.79 9.66
C VAL A 56 6.17 14.29 9.39
N PRO A 57 7.20 15.10 9.73
CA PRO A 57 7.19 16.53 9.43
C PRO A 57 7.03 16.81 7.93
N TYR A 58 6.32 17.87 7.56
CA TYR A 58 6.03 18.20 6.16
C TYR A 58 7.28 18.29 5.27
N TYR A 59 8.37 18.89 5.77
CA TYR A 59 9.62 18.97 5.02
C TYR A 59 10.21 17.58 4.72
N ALA A 60 9.99 16.60 5.60
CA ALA A 60 10.52 15.26 5.47
C ALA A 60 9.69 14.41 4.50
N THR A 61 8.39 14.67 4.36
CA THR A 61 7.53 13.93 3.40
C THR A 61 7.93 14.15 1.94
N LYS A 62 8.72 15.19 1.65
CA LYS A 62 9.26 15.45 0.31
C LYS A 62 10.33 14.44 -0.11
N SER A 63 11.00 13.77 0.83
CA SER A 63 12.05 12.79 0.54
C SER A 63 11.79 11.46 1.23
N ARG A 64 11.60 10.41 0.42
CA ARG A 64 11.40 9.05 0.91
C ARG A 64 12.57 8.55 1.74
N THR A 65 13.79 8.80 1.28
CA THR A 65 15.01 8.43 2.00
C THR A 65 15.11 9.16 3.34
N LEU A 66 14.67 10.43 3.42
CA LEU A 66 14.66 11.17 4.67
C LEU A 66 13.63 10.62 5.67
N MET A 67 12.45 10.21 5.18
CA MET A 67 11.46 9.49 6.00
C MET A 67 12.04 8.18 6.53
N VAL A 68 12.66 7.38 5.66
CA VAL A 68 13.30 6.12 6.03
C VAL A 68 14.39 6.34 7.08
N ALA A 69 15.27 7.32 6.90
CA ALA A 69 16.33 7.62 7.86
C ALA A 69 15.77 7.99 9.25
N LYS A 70 14.66 8.75 9.31
CA LYS A 70 13.98 9.05 10.57
C LYS A 70 13.38 7.79 11.20
N ILE A 71 12.78 6.93 10.40
CA ILE A 71 12.17 5.68 10.87
C ILE A 71 13.21 4.69 11.39
N CYS A 72 14.38 4.61 10.76
CA CYS A 72 15.47 3.80 11.29
C CYS A 72 15.81 4.19 12.73
N ARG A 73 15.92 5.50 13.03
CA ARG A 73 16.18 5.99 14.39
C ARG A 73 15.07 5.61 15.36
N ILE A 74 13.82 5.70 14.93
CA ILE A 74 12.65 5.31 15.73
C ILE A 74 12.74 3.83 16.07
N ILE A 75 12.88 2.96 15.06
CA ILE A 75 12.93 1.50 15.24
C ILE A 75 14.08 1.06 16.16
N ILE A 76 15.27 1.65 15.99
CA ILE A 76 16.44 1.35 16.84
C ILE A 76 16.12 1.63 18.32
N GLY A 77 15.40 2.73 18.60
CA GLY A 77 14.99 3.14 19.95
C GLY A 77 13.78 2.41 20.54
N LEU A 78 13.15 1.49 19.80
CA LEU A 78 12.02 0.71 20.33
C LEU A 78 12.50 -0.43 21.23
N ASP A 79 11.76 -0.68 22.30
CA ASP A 79 11.86 -1.93 23.07
C ASP A 79 11.16 -3.09 22.33
N ASP A 80 11.41 -4.32 22.78
CA ASP A 80 10.88 -5.53 22.13
C ASP A 80 9.35 -5.56 22.09
N LYS A 81 8.67 -5.05 23.14
CA LYS A 81 7.20 -4.98 23.17
C LYS A 81 6.68 -4.05 22.07
N LYS A 82 7.31 -2.89 21.88
CA LYS A 82 6.96 -1.94 20.83
C LYS A 82 7.31 -2.45 19.44
N ILE A 83 8.38 -3.23 19.28
CA ILE A 83 8.68 -3.93 18.02
C ILE A 83 7.55 -4.90 17.67
N ILE A 84 7.13 -5.75 18.62
CA ILE A 84 6.02 -6.70 18.41
C ILE A 84 4.72 -5.96 18.05
N LEU A 85 4.43 -4.84 18.72
CA LEU A 85 3.25 -4.04 18.40
C LEU A 85 3.33 -3.44 16.99
N SER A 86 4.46 -2.81 16.65
CA SER A 86 4.68 -2.18 15.33
C SER A 86 4.62 -3.22 14.22
N HIS A 87 5.15 -4.41 14.48
CA HIS A 87 5.06 -5.57 13.61
C HIS A 87 3.62 -5.98 13.32
N LYS A 88 2.79 -6.16 14.35
CA LYS A 88 1.36 -6.50 14.20
C LYS A 88 0.61 -5.43 13.40
N LYS A 89 0.88 -4.15 13.68
CA LYS A 89 0.27 -3.05 12.93
C LYS A 89 0.68 -3.08 11.45
N ALA A 90 1.96 -3.32 11.16
CA ALA A 90 2.46 -3.38 9.78
C ALA A 90 1.83 -4.55 9.01
N LEU A 91 1.66 -5.69 9.67
CA LEU A 91 0.99 -6.85 9.09
C LEU A 91 -0.50 -6.56 8.83
N SER A 92 -1.22 -5.93 9.78
CA SER A 92 -2.63 -5.54 9.60
C SER A 92 -2.78 -4.62 8.39
N TYR A 93 -1.98 -3.55 8.33
CA TYR A 93 -2.01 -2.58 7.24
C TYR A 93 -1.84 -3.24 5.86
N LEU A 94 -0.87 -4.16 5.73
CA LEU A 94 -0.63 -4.84 4.46
C LEU A 94 -1.75 -5.80 4.07
N ASN A 95 -2.37 -6.49 5.05
CA ASN A 95 -3.53 -7.33 4.77
C ASN A 95 -4.73 -6.48 4.33
N GLU A 96 -5.03 -5.38 5.01
CA GLU A 96 -6.10 -4.44 4.64
C GLU A 96 -5.89 -3.86 3.23
N MET A 97 -4.63 -3.57 2.88
CA MET A 97 -4.26 -3.11 1.54
C MET A 97 -4.53 -4.18 0.48
N LEU A 98 -4.23 -5.45 0.76
CA LEU A 98 -4.54 -6.56 -0.16
C LEU A 98 -6.05 -6.75 -0.34
N ASP A 99 -6.81 -6.75 0.76
CA ASP A 99 -8.27 -6.96 0.73
C ASP A 99 -8.95 -5.83 -0.06
N SER A 100 -8.52 -4.58 0.17
CA SER A 100 -9.00 -3.41 -0.58
C SER A 100 -8.73 -3.52 -2.09
N ASP A 101 -7.58 -4.06 -2.48
CA ASP A 101 -7.24 -4.27 -3.89
C ASP A 101 -8.06 -5.41 -4.51
N VAL A 102 -8.37 -6.47 -3.74
CA VAL A 102 -9.25 -7.56 -4.18
C VAL A 102 -10.65 -7.02 -4.47
N ASP A 103 -11.21 -6.23 -3.56
CA ASP A 103 -12.54 -5.63 -3.73
C ASP A 103 -12.59 -4.67 -4.93
N ARG A 104 -11.58 -3.81 -5.10
CA ARG A 104 -11.49 -2.92 -6.28
C ARG A 104 -11.44 -3.72 -7.60
N ASN A 105 -10.73 -4.84 -7.62
CA ASN A 105 -10.66 -5.69 -8.82
C ASN A 105 -11.96 -6.44 -9.10
N ILE A 106 -12.67 -6.90 -8.06
CA ILE A 106 -14.00 -7.54 -8.19
C ILE A 106 -15.02 -6.52 -8.71
N HIS A 107 -15.03 -5.30 -8.16
CA HIS A 107 -15.92 -4.22 -8.59
C HIS A 107 -15.60 -3.72 -10.00
N ASN A 108 -14.31 -3.64 -10.40
CA ASN A 108 -13.91 -3.27 -11.75
C ASN A 108 -14.22 -4.36 -12.80
N LYS A 109 -14.19 -5.65 -12.44
CA LYS A 109 -14.66 -6.73 -13.33
C LYS A 109 -16.16 -6.61 -13.67
N LYS A 110 -16.99 -6.07 -12.77
CA LYS A 110 -18.41 -5.80 -13.05
C LYS A 110 -18.66 -4.57 -13.93
N LYS A 111 -17.65 -3.74 -14.21
CA LYS A 111 -17.73 -2.55 -15.07
C LYS A 111 -16.98 -2.71 -16.40
N SER A 112 -17.01 -3.88 -17.03
CA SER A 112 -16.82 -3.95 -18.49
C SER A 112 -18.13 -3.53 -19.19
N LYS A 113 -18.47 -2.23 -19.11
CA LYS A 113 -19.30 -1.61 -20.15
C LYS A 113 -18.33 -1.13 -21.21
N ASN A 114 -18.08 -2.06 -22.13
CA ASN A 114 -17.35 -1.91 -23.38
C ASN A 114 -17.56 -0.50 -23.98
N SER A 115 -16.51 0.16 -24.45
CA SER A 115 -16.61 1.41 -25.22
C SER A 115 -17.57 1.28 -26.42
N LEU A 116 -17.71 0.06 -26.94
CA LEU A 116 -18.71 -0.36 -27.94
C LEU A 116 -20.18 -0.19 -27.48
N SER A 117 -20.50 -0.29 -26.19
CA SER A 117 -21.87 -0.15 -25.69
C SER A 117 -22.39 1.29 -25.83
N ASN A 118 -21.50 2.29 -25.69
CA ASN A 118 -21.86 3.68 -25.92
C ASN A 118 -21.98 3.99 -27.43
N MET A 119 -21.17 3.34 -28.26
CA MET A 119 -21.25 3.45 -29.72
C MET A 119 -22.57 2.88 -30.25
N ASN A 120 -23.02 1.72 -29.76
CA ASN A 120 -24.30 1.12 -30.18
C ASN A 120 -25.52 1.99 -29.80
N LYS A 121 -25.47 2.68 -28.67
CA LYS A 121 -26.52 3.65 -28.28
C LYS A 121 -26.54 4.89 -29.17
N TRP A 122 -25.35 5.39 -29.54
CA TRP A 122 -25.22 6.49 -30.49
C TRP A 122 -25.74 6.12 -31.89
N MET A 123 -25.37 4.93 -32.37
CA MET A 123 -25.83 4.42 -33.67
C MET A 123 -27.34 4.21 -33.69
N GLY A 124 -27.94 3.66 -32.63
CA GLY A 124 -29.40 3.50 -32.53
C GLY A 124 -30.14 4.84 -32.60
N GLY A 125 -29.68 5.85 -31.87
CA GLY A 125 -30.31 7.18 -31.89
C GLY A 125 -30.21 7.95 -33.22
N ILE A 126 -29.28 7.56 -34.10
CA ILE A 126 -29.15 8.12 -35.46
C ILE A 126 -30.06 7.37 -36.44
N LEU A 127 -30.15 6.04 -36.31
CA LEU A 127 -30.97 5.21 -37.20
C LEU A 127 -32.47 5.35 -36.91
N ASP A 128 -32.85 5.58 -35.65
CA ASP A 128 -34.26 5.75 -35.25
C ASP A 128 -34.85 7.13 -35.66
N LYS A 129 -34.02 8.09 -36.10
CA LYS A 129 -34.48 9.44 -36.48
C LYS A 129 -34.84 9.60 -37.97
N ASN A 130 -34.63 8.56 -38.77
CA ASN A 130 -34.92 8.57 -40.21
C ASN A 130 -35.99 7.52 -40.61
N GLY A 131 -36.81 7.07 -39.67
CA GLY A 131 -37.97 6.21 -39.89
C GLY A 131 -39.29 6.92 -39.57
#